data_AF-A0A1E7Z3M1-F1
#
_entry.id   AF-A0A1E7Z3M1-F1
#
_cell.length_a   1.000
_cell.length_b   1.000
_cell.length_c   1.000
_cell.angle_alpha   90.00
_cell.angle_beta   90.00
_cell.angle_gamma   90.00
#
_symmetry.space_group_name_H-M   'P 1'
#
loop_
_entity.id
_entity.type
_entity.pdbx_description
1 polymer ?
#
loop_
_entity_poly.entity_id
_entity_poly.type
_entity_poly.pdbx_seq_one_letter_code
_entity_poly.pdbx_strand_id
1 'polypeptide(L)' 'MERFFWSLKTEWVPTKGYNSFSEAQGAIIRYITGYYSAIRPHWYNGSLTPNESERLYYLQSNAVASIS' A
#
# COMPACT_ATOMS: atom_id res chain seq x y z
N MET A 1 0.35 -11.98 9.65
CA MET A 1 0.16 -11.96 8.18
C MET A 1 -0.68 -10.76 7.82
N GLU A 2 -0.28 -10.04 6.77
CA GLU A 2 -1.02 -8.86 6.35
C GLU A 2 -2.31 -9.21 5.59
N ARG A 3 -3.37 -8.42 5.77
CA ARG A 3 -4.69 -8.71 5.21
C ARG A 3 -5.18 -7.58 4.32
N PHE A 4 -4.50 -7.38 3.18
CA PHE A 4 -4.81 -6.33 2.20
C PHE A 4 -6.32 -6.23 1.89
N PHE A 5 -6.91 -7.31 1.37
CA PHE A 5 -8.31 -7.33 0.93
C PHE A 5 -9.30 -7.24 2.10
N TRP A 6 -8.94 -7.74 3.27
CA TRP A 6 -9.81 -7.61 4.45
C TRP A 6 -9.92 -6.14 4.85
N SER A 7 -8.77 -5.48 4.98
CA SER A 7 -8.66 -4.08 5.39
C SER A 7 -9.35 -3.16 4.38
N LEU A 8 -9.14 -3.39 3.08
CA LEU A 8 -9.85 -2.67 2.02
C LEU A 8 -11.37 -2.78 2.20
N LYS A 9 -11.88 -4.00 2.39
CA LYS A 9 -13.33 -4.25 2.53
C LYS A 9 -13.93 -3.68 3.80
N THR A 10 -13.18 -3.67 4.91
CA THR A 10 -13.72 -3.24 6.22
C THR A 10 -13.51 -1.76 6.50
N GLU A 11 -12.44 -1.16 6.00
CA GLU A 11 -12.03 0.21 6.33
C GLU A 11 -12.36 1.22 5.23
N TRP A 12 -12.41 0.79 3.96
CA TRP A 12 -12.49 1.71 2.82
C TRP A 12 -13.72 1.53 1.94
N VAL A 13 -14.21 0.30 1.77
CA VAL A 13 -15.41 0.05 0.96
C VAL A 13 -16.66 0.45 1.74
N PRO A 14 -17.51 1.34 1.21
CA PRO A 14 -18.77 1.72 1.85
C PRO A 14 -19.71 0.52 1.98
N THR A 15 -20.44 0.43 3.10
CA THR A 15 -21.40 -0.68 3.34
C THR A 15 -22.50 -0.74 2.28
N LYS A 16 -22.91 0.41 1.73
CA LYS A 16 -23.91 0.51 0.65
C LYS A 16 -23.32 0.25 -0.75
N GLY A 17 -22.01 0.08 -0.86
CA GLY A 17 -21.30 -0.02 -2.13
C GLY A 17 -21.05 1.34 -2.79
N TYR A 18 -20.59 1.30 -4.04
CA TYR A 18 -20.34 2.46 -4.89
C TYR A 18 -21.47 2.64 -5.90
N ASN A 19 -21.75 3.89 -6.31
CA ASN A 19 -22.83 4.20 -7.24
C ASN A 19 -22.47 3.89 -8.70
N SER A 20 -21.18 3.81 -9.01
CA SER A 20 -20.69 3.46 -10.35
C SER A 20 -19.35 2.73 -10.30
N PHE A 21 -19.02 2.05 -11.40
CA PHE A 21 -17.70 1.43 -11.57
C PHE A 21 -16.56 2.46 -11.52
N SER A 22 -16.75 3.64 -12.14
CA SER A 22 -15.75 4.71 -12.12
C SER A 22 -15.46 5.21 -10.70
N GLU A 23 -16.50 5.37 -9.89
CA GLU A 23 -16.36 5.72 -8.47
C GLU A 23 -15.59 4.65 -7.70
N ALA A 24 -15.97 3.39 -7.87
CA ALA A 24 -15.30 2.25 -7.23
C ALA A 24 -13.82 2.17 -7.63
N GLN A 25 -13.52 2.29 -8.92
CA GLN A 25 -12.17 2.29 -9.46
C GLN A 25 -11.34 3.43 -8.84
N GLY A 26 -11.87 4.65 -8.84
CA GLY A 26 -11.19 5.79 -8.22
C GLY A 26 -10.95 5.61 -6.73
N ALA A 27 -11.93 5.07 -6.00
CA ALA A 27 -11.81 4.81 -4.57
C ALA A 27 -10.73 3.75 -4.25
N ILE A 28 -10.70 2.66 -5.02
CA ILE A 28 -9.69 1.60 -4.87
C ILE A 28 -8.30 2.11 -5.22
N ILE A 29 -8.15 2.89 -6.31
CA ILE A 29 -6.85 3.49 -6.66
C ILE A 29 -6.36 4.38 -5.52
N ARG A 30 -7.21 5.26 -4.98
CA ARG A 30 -6.86 6.13 -3.85
C ARG A 30 -6.49 5.34 -2.59
N TYR A 31 -7.17 4.23 -2.33
CA TYR A 31 -6.80 3.35 -1.22
C TYR A 31 -5.40 2.78 -1.42
N ILE A 32 -5.10 2.23 -2.60
CA ILE A 32 -3.82 1.57 -2.87
C ILE A 32 -2.68 2.60 -2.82
N THR A 33 -2.74 3.62 -3.68
CA THR A 33 -1.61 4.54 -3.88
C THR A 33 -1.47 5.56 -2.77
N GLY A 34 -2.59 5.96 -2.15
CA GLY A 34 -2.60 6.91 -1.05
C GLY A 34 -2.44 6.20 0.29
N TYR A 35 -3.53 5.63 0.80
CA TYR A 35 -3.55 5.15 2.18
C TYR A 35 -2.64 3.93 2.42
N TYR A 36 -2.82 2.87 1.65
CA TYR A 36 -2.11 1.61 1.86
C TYR A 36 -0.61 1.76 1.63
N SER A 37 -0.20 2.30 0.47
CA SER A 37 1.22 2.39 0.10
C SER A 37 1.98 3.52 0.82
N ALA A 38 1.34 4.64 1.14
CA ALA A 38 2.04 5.81 1.69
C ALA A 38 1.87 6.01 3.20
N ILE A 39 0.80 5.51 3.82
CA ILE A 39 0.45 5.84 5.21
C ILE A 39 0.45 4.61 6.12
N ARG A 40 -0.05 3.48 5.63
CA ARG A 40 -0.25 2.31 6.48
C ARG A 40 1.09 1.71 6.91
N PRO A 41 1.34 1.47 8.22
CA PRO A 41 2.51 0.73 8.68
C PRO A 41 2.28 -0.77 8.60
N HIS A 42 3.31 -1.52 8.18
CA HIS A 42 3.23 -2.95 7.94
C HIS A 42 4.15 -3.70 8.90
N TRP A 43 3.60 -4.59 9.73
CA TRP A 43 4.39 -5.40 10.67
C TRP A 43 5.53 -6.17 9.98
N TYR A 44 5.24 -6.76 8.82
CA TYR A 44 6.22 -7.51 8.04
C TYR A 44 7.39 -6.63 7.57
N ASN A 45 7.13 -5.35 7.35
CA ASN A 45 8.11 -4.37 6.92
C ASN A 45 8.79 -3.64 8.09
N GLY A 46 8.71 -4.18 9.31
CA GLY A 46 9.25 -3.52 10.50
C GLY A 46 8.49 -2.25 10.88
N SER A 47 7.17 -2.23 10.66
CA SER A 47 6.28 -1.07 10.85
C SER A 47 6.50 0.08 9.87
N LEU A 48 7.24 -0.15 8.79
CA LEU A 48 7.36 0.81 7.69
C LEU A 48 6.19 0.71 6.72
N THR A 49 5.97 1.78 5.97
CA THR A 49 5.02 1.79 4.86
C THR A 49 5.62 1.05 3.65
N PRO A 50 4.80 0.53 2.73
CA PRO A 50 5.30 -0.20 1.56
C PRO A 50 6.25 0.65 0.71
N ASN A 51 5.92 1.93 0.49
CA ASN A 51 6.77 2.85 -0.25
C ASN A 51 8.13 3.06 0.45
N GLU A 52 8.13 3.15 1.77
CA GLU A 52 9.38 3.34 2.52
C GLU A 52 10.25 2.09 2.49
N SER A 53 9.65 0.91 2.62
CA SER A 53 10.36 -0.36 2.49
C SER A 53 10.98 -0.55 1.10
N GLU A 54 10.23 -0.23 0.06
CA GLU A 54 10.70 -0.28 -1.32
C GLU A 54 11.84 0.73 -1.56
N ARG A 55 11.72 1.95 -1.03
CA ARG A 55 12.78 2.97 -1.07
C ARG A 55 14.08 2.46 -0.44
N LEU A 56 14.00 1.89 0.77
CA LEU A 56 15.17 1.35 1.47
C LEU A 56 15.80 0.17 0.71
N TYR A 57 14.97 -0.70 0.13
CA TYR A 57 15.43 -1.80 -0.71
C TYR A 57 16.26 -1.29 -1.90
N TYR A 58 15.78 -0.27 -2.62
CA TYR A 58 16.51 0.29 -3.75
C TYR A 58 17.83 0.95 -3.34
N LEU A 59 17.83 1.71 -2.24
CA LEU A 59 19.06 2.32 -1.71
C LEU A 59 20.11 1.25 -1.37
N GLN A 60 19.69 0.16 -0.73
CA GLN A 60 20.58 -0.94 -0.37
C GLN A 60 21.08 -1.70 -1.59
N SER A 61 20.20 -1.99 -2.56
CA SER A 61 20.54 -2.67 -3.81
C SER A 61 21.56 -1.87 -4.61
N ASN A 62 21.35 -0.55 -4.76
CA ASN A 62 22.26 0.33 -5.48
C ASN A 62 23.62 0.43 -4.80
N ALA A 63 23.65 0.47 -3.46
CA ALA A 63 24.90 0.45 -2.71
C ALA A 63 25.70 -0.83 -2.97
N VAL A 64 25.05 -2.01 -2.93
CA VAL A 64 25.70 -3.30 -3.23
C VAL A 64 26.21 -3.35 -4.68
N ALA A 65 25.40 -2.91 -5.64
CA ALA A 65 25.81 -2.88 -7.05
C ALA A 65 27.03 -1.98 -7.28
N SER A 66 27.14 -0.86 -6.57
CA SER A 66 28.26 0.09 -6.69
C SER A 66 29.59 -0.38 -6.06
N ILE A 67 29.57 -1.45 -5.25
CA ILE A 67 30.76 -2.04 -4.63
C ILE A 67 31.42 -3.09 -5.56
N SER A 68 30.78 -3.39 -6.71
CA SER A 68 31.25 -4.33 -7.74
C SER A 68 32.14 -3.64 -8.78
#